data_AF-A0AAU1GXX4-F1
#
_entry.id   AF-A0AAU1GXX4-F1
#
_cell.length_a   1.000
_cell.length_b   1.000
_cell.length_c   1.000
_cell.angle_alpha   90.00
_cell.angle_beta   90.00
_cell.angle_gamma   90.00
#
_symmetry.space_group_name_H-M   'P 1'
#
loop_
_entity.id
_entity.type
_entity.pdbx_description
1 polymer ?
#
loop_
_entity_poly.entity_id
_entity_poly.type
_entity_poly.pdbx_seq_one_letter_code
_entity_poly.pdbx_strand_id
1 'polypeptide(L)'
;MGGGLYIEARIRTGLDLLWERTQDPAQHSRWDLRFTRIDYLPAVEGEPQRFTYGVRVLPGLLVSGTGTAAGERHRPDGTRTSALRFASAHPLSLIAQGRGYWRYVPDGGGEAGIRFLTGYDYEPRWGRPGRFLDRYAFRPLMGWATAWSFDRLRLWCERGITPARSLLHALAELAGRLAVVAAVLVMSPLAALPVALAAVLLPPLPGTPSAGRCLRRPPERGAAAPPALLNRLERP
;
A
#
# COMPACT_ATOMS: atom_id res chain seq x y z
N MET A 1 14.19 -16.43 8.62
CA MET A 1 13.75 -16.02 7.27
C MET A 1 12.61 -15.01 7.45
N GLY A 2 12.91 -13.71 7.44
CA GLY A 2 11.86 -12.67 7.53
C GLY A 2 11.07 -12.66 6.22
N GLY A 3 9.76 -12.89 6.29
CA GLY A 3 8.92 -12.97 5.10
C GLY A 3 8.72 -11.58 4.49
N GLY A 4 9.23 -11.37 3.28
CA GLY A 4 8.89 -10.20 2.47
C GLY A 4 7.37 -10.10 2.27
N LEU A 5 6.88 -8.88 2.13
CA LEU A 5 5.48 -8.59 1.87
C LEU A 5 5.22 -8.63 0.37
N TYR A 6 4.16 -9.34 -0.01
CA TYR A 6 3.63 -9.37 -1.37
C TYR A 6 2.20 -8.88 -1.36
N ILE A 7 1.86 -7.94 -2.22
CA ILE A 7 0.49 -7.46 -2.41
C ILE A 7 0.24 -7.27 -3.90
N GLU A 8 -0.87 -7.79 -4.40
CA GLU A 8 -1.29 -7.65 -5.80
C GLU A 8 -2.77 -7.25 -5.88
N ALA A 9 -3.07 -6.31 -6.77
CA ALA A 9 -4.41 -5.89 -7.12
C ALA A 9 -4.58 -5.95 -8.65
N ARG A 10 -5.74 -6.43 -9.09
CA ARG A 10 -6.16 -6.32 -10.50
C ARG A 10 -6.95 -5.03 -10.66
N ILE A 11 -6.50 -4.15 -11.55
CA ILE A 11 -7.07 -2.82 -11.74
C ILE A 11 -7.46 -2.66 -13.20
N ARG A 12 -8.76 -2.49 -13.49
CA ARG A 12 -9.28 -2.24 -14.84
C ARG A 12 -9.05 -0.78 -15.23
N THR A 13 -7.87 -0.49 -15.77
CA THR A 13 -7.45 0.87 -16.16
C THR A 13 -6.34 0.80 -17.21
N GLY A 14 -6.11 1.91 -17.92
CA GLY A 14 -4.94 2.08 -18.78
C GLY A 14 -3.62 2.19 -18.00
N LEU A 15 -2.53 1.73 -18.62
CA LEU A 15 -1.21 1.66 -18.01
C LEU A 15 -0.61 3.04 -17.72
N ASP A 16 -0.86 4.01 -18.59
CA ASP A 16 -0.39 5.39 -18.37
C ASP A 16 -1.09 6.05 -17.19
N LEU A 17 -2.42 5.92 -17.08
CA LEU A 17 -3.16 6.48 -15.94
C LEU A 17 -2.70 5.87 -14.61
N LEU A 18 -2.50 4.56 -14.58
CA LEU A 18 -2.02 3.89 -13.37
C LEU A 18 -0.57 4.30 -13.04
N TRP A 19 0.29 4.39 -14.06
CA TRP A 19 1.67 4.84 -13.89
C TRP A 19 1.73 6.27 -13.34
N GLU A 20 0.97 7.20 -13.90
CA GLU A 20 0.90 8.58 -13.43
C GLU A 20 0.47 8.65 -11.96
N ARG A 21 -0.64 8.02 -11.60
CA ARG A 21 -1.18 8.03 -10.22
C ARG A 21 -0.27 7.41 -9.17
N THR A 22 0.65 6.56 -9.62
CA THR A 22 1.57 5.84 -8.75
C THR A 22 2.94 6.52 -8.70
N GLN A 23 3.42 7.12 -9.79
CA GLN A 23 4.74 7.75 -9.84
C GLN A 23 4.72 9.27 -9.53
N ASP A 24 3.60 9.97 -9.72
CA ASP A 24 3.47 11.37 -9.30
C ASP A 24 3.35 11.45 -7.76
N PRO A 25 4.31 12.07 -7.05
CA PRO A 25 4.30 12.19 -5.58
C PRO A 25 3.03 12.83 -5.01
N ALA A 26 2.48 13.83 -5.71
CA ALA A 26 1.28 14.55 -5.29
C ALA A 26 0.03 13.66 -5.42
N GLN A 27 0.02 12.74 -6.37
CA GLN A 27 -1.06 11.76 -6.51
C GLN A 27 -0.88 10.56 -5.58
N HIS A 28 0.34 10.04 -5.47
CA HIS A 28 0.68 8.89 -4.63
C HIS A 28 0.29 9.14 -3.18
N SER A 29 0.67 10.29 -2.63
CA SER A 29 0.39 10.64 -1.22
C SER A 29 -1.11 10.69 -0.88
N ARG A 30 -2.00 10.78 -1.88
CA ARG A 30 -3.46 10.88 -1.66
C ARG A 30 -4.09 9.53 -1.33
N TRP A 31 -3.58 8.43 -1.89
CA TRP A 31 -4.20 7.11 -1.78
C TRP A 31 -3.43 6.16 -0.84
N ASP A 32 -2.12 6.32 -0.70
CA ASP A 32 -1.27 5.42 0.09
C ASP A 32 -1.26 5.77 1.59
N LEU A 33 -1.70 4.83 2.43
CA LEU A 33 -1.66 4.99 3.88
C LEU A 33 -0.25 4.98 4.47
N ARG A 34 0.72 4.43 3.72
CA ARG A 34 2.11 4.24 4.18
C ARG A 34 2.98 5.44 3.88
N PHE A 35 2.57 6.28 2.92
CA PHE A 35 3.31 7.46 2.49
C PHE A 35 2.33 8.62 2.36
N THR A 36 2.24 9.43 3.41
CA THR A 36 1.31 10.58 3.47
C THR A 36 1.91 11.86 2.88
N ARG A 37 3.23 11.85 2.64
CA ARG A 37 3.98 12.92 2.01
C ARG A 37 5.18 12.31 1.28
N ILE A 38 5.44 12.77 0.07
CA ILE A 38 6.60 12.39 -0.74
C ILE A 38 7.08 13.66 -1.44
N ASP A 39 8.35 14.00 -1.26
CA ASP A 39 8.98 15.12 -1.95
C ASP A 39 10.19 14.61 -2.73
N TYR A 40 10.20 14.81 -4.05
CA TYR A 40 11.34 14.49 -4.88
C TYR A 40 12.42 15.57 -4.73
N LEU A 41 13.66 15.12 -4.55
CA LEU A 41 14.83 16.00 -4.61
C LEU A 41 15.18 16.30 -6.07
N PRO A 42 15.92 17.38 -6.35
CA PRO A 42 16.38 17.67 -7.71
C PRO A 42 17.03 16.44 -8.36
N ALA A 43 16.56 16.09 -9.55
CA ALA A 43 17.08 14.96 -10.30
C ALA A 43 18.50 15.25 -10.80
N VAL A 44 19.37 14.26 -10.72
CA VAL A 44 20.70 14.29 -11.34
C VAL A 44 20.69 13.29 -12.50
N GLU A 45 21.11 13.73 -13.67
CA GLU A 45 21.10 12.89 -14.86
C GLU A 45 22.02 11.67 -14.68
N GLY A 46 21.51 10.48 -15.03
CA GLY A 46 22.22 9.21 -14.83
C GLY A 46 22.09 8.59 -13.44
N GLU A 47 21.58 9.34 -12.45
CA GLU A 47 21.42 8.88 -11.06
C GLU A 47 19.97 8.44 -10.75
N PRO A 48 19.75 7.53 -9.80
CA PRO A 48 18.42 7.23 -9.28
C PRO A 48 17.74 8.46 -8.67
N GLN A 49 16.43 8.60 -8.88
CA GLN A 49 15.63 9.69 -8.30
C GLN A 49 15.62 9.58 -6.77
N ARG A 50 16.17 10.58 -6.08
CA ARG A 50 16.15 10.66 -4.61
C ARG A 50 14.86 11.32 -4.13
N PHE A 51 14.35 10.89 -2.99
CA PHE A 51 13.14 11.46 -2.39
C PHE A 51 13.19 11.44 -0.87
N THR A 52 12.42 12.34 -0.25
CA THR A 52 12.06 12.24 1.16
C THR A 52 10.61 11.80 1.26
N TYR A 53 10.28 11.13 2.35
CA TYR A 53 8.91 10.72 2.62
C TYR A 53 8.53 10.95 4.08
N GLY A 54 7.23 11.07 4.31
CA GLY A 54 6.65 11.24 5.64
C GLY A 54 5.41 10.39 5.83
N VAL A 55 5.31 9.76 7.00
CA VAL A 55 4.16 8.98 7.44
C VAL A 55 3.53 9.68 8.63
N ARG A 56 2.34 10.24 8.43
CA ARG A 56 1.57 10.86 9.51
C ARG A 56 0.85 9.77 10.28
N VAL A 57 1.40 9.43 11.45
CA VAL A 57 0.87 8.36 12.30
C VAL A 57 -0.33 8.85 13.12
N LEU A 58 -0.26 10.11 13.56
CA LEU A 58 -1.30 10.81 14.33
C LEU A 58 -1.31 12.30 13.94
N PRO A 59 -2.36 13.07 14.28
CA PRO A 59 -2.29 14.53 14.22
C PRO A 59 -1.02 15.05 14.91
N GLY A 60 -0.23 15.87 14.22
CA GLY A 60 1.04 16.40 14.73
C GLY A 60 2.26 15.45 14.70
N LEU A 61 2.09 14.14 14.50
CA LEU A 61 3.19 13.17 14.51
C LEU A 61 3.55 12.68 13.10
N LEU A 62 4.68 13.17 12.57
CA LEU A 62 5.22 12.79 11.26
C LEU A 62 6.52 12.00 11.43
N VAL A 63 6.52 10.74 11.02
CA VAL A 63 7.76 9.94 10.93
C VAL A 63 8.35 10.15 9.54
N SER A 64 9.56 10.70 9.48
CA SER A 64 10.21 11.04 8.21
C SER A 64 11.25 10.00 7.79
N GLY A 65 11.51 9.89 6.49
CA GLY A 65 12.56 9.05 5.95
C GLY A 65 13.04 9.52 4.57
N THR A 66 14.02 8.81 4.05
CA THR A 66 14.67 9.08 2.77
C THR A 66 14.61 7.86 1.88
N GLY A 67 14.66 8.05 0.58
CA GLY A 67 14.69 6.93 -0.36
C GLY A 67 15.27 7.29 -1.70
N THR A 68 15.51 6.24 -2.48
CA THR A 68 15.94 6.30 -3.87
C THR A 68 15.00 5.43 -4.69
N ALA A 69 14.58 5.92 -5.85
CA ALA A 69 13.68 5.24 -6.75
C ALA A 69 14.28 5.23 -8.16
N ALA A 70 14.10 4.13 -8.87
CA ALA A 70 14.40 4.02 -10.30
C ALA A 70 13.22 3.33 -10.99
N GLY A 71 12.73 3.94 -12.06
CA GLY A 71 11.64 3.42 -12.88
C GLY A 71 12.14 2.94 -14.23
N GLU A 72 11.76 1.72 -14.61
CA GLU A 72 11.86 1.24 -16.00
C GLU A 72 10.45 1.27 -16.60
N ARG A 73 10.16 2.32 -17.38
CA ARG A 73 8.85 2.58 -18.02
C ARG A 73 8.65 1.79 -19.31
N HIS A 74 9.72 1.44 -20.02
CA HIS A 74 9.64 0.71 -21.29
C HIS A 74 10.45 -0.58 -21.18
N ARG A 75 9.76 -1.73 -21.10
CA ARG A 75 10.37 -3.04 -21.30
C ARG A 75 9.85 -3.69 -22.58
N PRO A 76 10.65 -4.56 -23.21
CA PRO A 76 10.23 -5.28 -24.42
C PRO A 76 8.95 -6.11 -24.25
N ASP A 77 8.65 -6.55 -23.03
CA ASP A 77 7.47 -7.35 -22.68
C ASP A 77 6.22 -6.50 -22.34
N GLY A 78 6.30 -5.17 -22.50
CA GLY A 78 5.21 -4.24 -22.18
C GLY A 78 5.00 -4.00 -20.68
N THR A 79 5.78 -4.63 -19.81
CA THR A 79 5.70 -4.41 -18.36
C THR A 79 6.38 -3.12 -17.95
N ARG A 80 5.89 -2.51 -16.86
CA ARG A 80 6.62 -1.44 -16.17
C ARG A 80 7.05 -1.94 -14.81
N THR A 81 8.17 -1.42 -14.30
CA THR A 81 8.56 -1.64 -12.91
C THR A 81 9.16 -0.38 -12.35
N SER A 82 8.88 -0.11 -11.08
CA SER A 82 9.56 0.90 -10.29
C SER A 82 10.19 0.21 -9.10
N ALA A 83 11.51 0.31 -8.95
CA ALA A 83 12.22 -0.19 -7.79
C ALA A 83 12.54 0.98 -6.86
N LEU A 84 12.54 0.72 -5.56
CA LEU A 84 12.87 1.72 -4.57
C LEU A 84 13.63 1.12 -3.39
N ARG A 85 14.47 1.94 -2.77
CA ARG A 85 15.06 1.73 -1.46
C ARG A 85 14.66 2.87 -0.56
N PHE A 86 14.50 2.59 0.72
CA PHE A 86 14.12 3.58 1.71
C PHE A 86 14.81 3.30 3.03
N ALA A 87 15.09 4.36 3.77
CA ALA A 87 15.55 4.32 5.14
C ALA A 87 14.79 5.35 5.95
N SER A 88 14.84 5.22 7.27
CA SER A 88 14.37 6.27 8.16
C SER A 88 15.35 6.39 9.31
N ALA A 89 15.93 7.58 9.48
CA ALA A 89 16.74 7.93 10.63
C ALA A 89 15.88 8.33 11.85
N HIS A 90 14.58 8.50 11.67
CA HIS A 90 13.66 9.03 12.68
C HIS A 90 13.61 8.10 13.92
N PRO A 91 13.76 8.61 15.16
CA PRO A 91 13.83 7.76 16.36
C PRO A 91 12.64 6.84 16.57
N LEU A 92 11.44 7.31 16.19
CA LEU A 92 10.19 6.55 16.32
C LEU A 92 9.93 5.55 15.19
N SER A 93 10.76 5.54 14.13
CA SER A 93 10.57 4.59 13.04
C SER A 93 10.98 3.20 13.49
N LEU A 94 10.07 2.21 13.40
CA LEU A 94 10.44 0.81 13.55
C LEU A 94 11.32 0.36 12.37
N ILE A 95 11.19 0.96 11.19
CA ILE A 95 11.95 0.59 10.00
C ILE A 95 13.32 1.26 10.03
N ALA A 96 14.39 0.47 9.93
CA ALA A 96 15.75 0.97 9.73
C ALA A 96 15.99 1.29 8.26
N GLN A 97 15.87 0.27 7.42
CA GLN A 97 16.07 0.32 5.98
C GLN A 97 15.20 -0.74 5.30
N GLY A 98 14.82 -0.49 4.06
CA GLY A 98 13.97 -1.36 3.29
C GLY A 98 14.18 -1.19 1.79
N ARG A 99 13.65 -2.16 1.06
CA ARG A 99 13.70 -2.23 -0.39
C ARG A 99 12.40 -2.80 -0.91
N GLY A 100 11.93 -2.25 -2.01
CA GLY A 100 10.67 -2.66 -2.61
C GLY A 100 10.66 -2.41 -4.09
N TYR A 101 9.70 -3.01 -4.75
CA TYR A 101 9.42 -2.72 -6.14
C TYR A 101 7.93 -2.82 -6.40
N TRP A 102 7.50 -2.14 -7.45
CA TRP A 102 6.19 -2.23 -8.07
C TRP A 102 6.34 -2.79 -9.47
N ARG A 103 5.43 -3.67 -9.87
CA ARG A 103 5.35 -4.20 -11.23
C ARG A 103 3.95 -4.00 -11.77
N TYR A 104 3.89 -3.60 -13.03
CA TYR A 104 2.68 -3.33 -13.78
C TYR A 104 2.67 -4.31 -14.94
N VAL A 105 1.85 -5.34 -14.84
CA VAL A 105 1.74 -6.39 -15.87
C VAL A 105 0.40 -6.23 -16.57
N PRO A 106 0.37 -5.82 -17.84
CA PRO A 106 -0.86 -5.87 -18.64
C PRO A 106 -1.39 -7.30 -18.65
N ASP A 107 -2.66 -7.46 -18.29
CA ASP A 107 -3.36 -8.72 -18.51
C ASP A 107 -3.70 -8.75 -20.01
N GLY A 108 -3.40 -9.82 -20.74
CA GLY A 108 -3.42 -9.79 -22.21
C GLY A 108 -4.80 -9.49 -22.83
N GLY A 109 -4.84 -8.58 -23.82
CA GLY A 109 -5.91 -8.42 -24.82
C GLY A 109 -7.01 -7.38 -24.56
N GLY A 110 -6.91 -6.20 -25.20
CA GLY A 110 -8.03 -5.29 -25.49
C GLY A 110 -8.61 -4.50 -24.31
N GLU A 111 -9.55 -5.09 -23.57
CA GLU A 111 -10.23 -4.52 -22.39
C GLU A 111 -9.70 -5.09 -21.06
N ALA A 112 -8.51 -5.69 -21.11
CA ALA A 112 -7.91 -6.39 -20.00
C ALA A 112 -7.22 -5.42 -19.01
N GLY A 113 -7.44 -5.65 -17.71
CA GLY A 113 -6.90 -4.81 -16.64
C GLY A 113 -5.39 -4.95 -16.47
N ILE A 114 -4.85 -4.33 -15.43
CA ILE A 114 -3.44 -4.42 -15.06
C ILE A 114 -3.33 -5.17 -13.75
N ARG A 115 -2.42 -6.14 -13.69
CA ARG A 115 -1.96 -6.70 -12.44
C ARG A 115 -0.90 -5.77 -11.86
N PHE A 116 -1.30 -5.03 -10.84
CA PHE A 116 -0.43 -4.12 -10.10
C PHE A 116 0.02 -4.82 -8.82
N LEU A 117 1.32 -5.09 -8.72
CA LEU A 117 1.87 -5.82 -7.59
C LEU A 117 3.04 -5.08 -6.97
N THR A 118 3.27 -5.33 -5.69
CA THR A 118 4.46 -4.93 -4.97
C THR A 118 5.04 -6.09 -4.19
N GLY A 119 6.36 -6.19 -4.23
CA GLY A 119 7.16 -6.99 -3.31
C GLY A 119 8.09 -6.06 -2.55
N TYR A 120 8.09 -6.11 -1.22
CA TYR A 120 9.04 -5.35 -0.43
C TYR A 120 9.39 -6.03 0.88
N ASP A 121 10.58 -5.71 1.38
CA ASP A 121 11.07 -6.18 2.66
C ASP A 121 11.88 -5.08 3.35
N TYR A 122 11.95 -5.14 4.66
CA TYR A 122 12.64 -4.15 5.46
C TYR A 122 13.16 -4.76 6.76
N GLU A 123 14.21 -4.13 7.28
CA GLU A 123 14.85 -4.47 8.54
C GLU A 123 14.26 -3.63 9.67
N PRO A 124 13.70 -4.27 10.73
CA PRO A 124 13.24 -3.54 11.90
C PRO A 124 14.40 -3.13 12.80
N ARG A 125 14.23 -2.01 13.50
CA ARG A 125 15.14 -1.50 14.54
C ARG A 125 15.02 -2.30 15.84
N TRP A 126 15.84 -1.95 16.83
CA TRP A 126 15.78 -2.45 18.22
C TRP A 126 16.01 -3.95 18.39
N GLY A 127 16.71 -4.60 17.46
CA GLY A 127 17.17 -5.98 17.62
C GLY A 127 16.01 -6.97 17.85
N ARG A 128 16.10 -7.80 18.91
CA ARG A 128 15.12 -8.86 19.21
C ARG A 128 13.70 -8.33 19.49
N PRO A 129 13.48 -7.36 20.41
CA PRO A 129 12.14 -6.86 20.67
C PRO A 129 11.49 -6.20 19.44
N GLY A 130 12.25 -5.44 18.66
CA GLY A 130 11.73 -4.86 17.42
C GLY A 130 11.37 -5.91 16.36
N ARG A 131 12.14 -7.00 16.24
CA ARG A 131 11.75 -8.14 15.38
C ARG A 131 10.47 -8.84 15.85
N PHE A 132 10.26 -8.94 17.16
CA PHE A 132 9.03 -9.51 17.72
C PHE A 132 7.83 -8.62 17.38
N LEU A 133 7.92 -7.32 17.66
CA LEU A 133 6.88 -6.34 17.34
C LEU A 133 6.60 -6.30 15.83
N ASP A 134 7.66 -6.35 15.02
CA ASP A 134 7.52 -6.38 13.56
C ASP A 134 6.72 -7.59 13.10
N ARG A 135 7.09 -8.78 13.56
CA ARG A 135 6.47 -10.03 13.12
C ARG A 135 4.98 -10.11 13.46
N TYR A 136 4.59 -9.68 14.66
CA TYR A 136 3.23 -9.92 15.17
C TYR A 136 2.28 -8.73 15.02
N ALA A 137 2.79 -7.51 14.85
CA ALA A 137 1.94 -6.33 14.73
C ALA A 137 2.26 -5.52 13.47
N PHE A 138 3.49 -5.03 13.33
CA PHE A 138 3.79 -4.01 12.33
C PHE A 138 3.78 -4.56 10.90
N ARG A 139 4.37 -5.73 10.63
CA ARG A 139 4.40 -6.33 9.29
C ARG A 139 3.01 -6.77 8.81
N PRO A 140 2.16 -7.43 9.62
CA PRO A 140 0.75 -7.64 9.26
C PRO A 140 0.00 -6.34 8.96
N LEU A 141 0.19 -5.30 9.78
CA LEU A 141 -0.42 -3.99 9.57
C LEU A 141 0.05 -3.35 8.27
N MET A 142 1.35 -3.39 7.95
CA MET A 142 1.92 -2.88 6.71
C MET A 142 1.37 -3.62 5.48
N GLY A 143 1.20 -4.94 5.57
CA GLY A 143 0.56 -5.73 4.53
C GLY A 143 -0.91 -5.34 4.32
N TRP A 144 -1.67 -5.17 5.41
CA TRP A 144 -3.05 -4.71 5.35
C TRP A 144 -3.15 -3.28 4.78
N ALA A 145 -2.31 -2.35 5.23
CA ALA A 145 -2.31 -0.96 4.81
C ALA A 145 -1.95 -0.83 3.31
N THR A 146 -0.99 -1.62 2.84
CA THR A 146 -0.66 -1.70 1.41
C THR A 146 -1.85 -2.18 0.59
N ALA A 147 -2.48 -3.29 1.01
CA ALA A 147 -3.63 -3.86 0.32
C ALA A 147 -4.83 -2.91 0.30
N TRP A 148 -5.13 -2.24 1.42
CA TRP A 148 -6.18 -1.23 1.49
C TRP A 148 -5.90 -0.05 0.56
N SER A 149 -4.65 0.42 0.53
CA SER A 149 -4.19 1.50 -0.35
C SER A 149 -4.33 1.13 -1.83
N PHE A 150 -4.00 -0.11 -2.20
CA PHE A 150 -4.15 -0.62 -3.56
C PHE A 150 -5.61 -0.68 -3.98
N ASP A 151 -6.52 -1.14 -3.13
CA ASP A 151 -7.96 -1.14 -3.45
C ASP A 151 -8.52 0.29 -3.54
N ARG A 152 -8.02 1.22 -2.71
CA ARG A 152 -8.36 2.65 -2.82
C ARG A 152 -7.91 3.26 -4.14
N LEU A 153 -6.68 2.96 -4.57
CA LEU A 153 -6.17 3.33 -5.89
C LEU A 153 -7.04 2.71 -7.00
N ARG A 154 -7.39 1.43 -6.86
CA ARG A 154 -8.29 0.73 -7.80
C ARG A 154 -9.63 1.43 -7.94
N LEU A 155 -10.27 1.80 -6.83
CA LEU A 155 -11.55 2.53 -6.86
C LEU A 155 -11.42 3.88 -7.57
N TRP A 156 -10.31 4.58 -7.38
CA TRP A 156 -10.05 5.82 -8.10
C TRP A 156 -9.85 5.57 -9.59
N CYS A 157 -9.09 4.54 -9.99
CA CYS A 157 -8.80 4.22 -11.39
C CYS A 157 -10.03 3.70 -12.14
N GLU A 158 -10.78 2.77 -11.55
CA GLU A 158 -11.90 2.11 -12.22
C GLU A 158 -13.20 2.91 -12.19
N ARG A 159 -13.40 3.73 -11.15
CA ARG A 159 -14.71 4.36 -10.88
C ARG A 159 -14.64 5.86 -10.67
N GLY A 160 -13.45 6.46 -10.77
CA GLY A 160 -13.27 7.89 -10.50
C GLY A 160 -13.54 8.31 -9.04
N ILE A 161 -13.71 7.36 -8.11
CA ILE A 161 -13.92 7.66 -6.69
C ILE A 161 -12.60 8.17 -6.12
N THR A 162 -12.51 9.48 -5.88
CA THR A 162 -11.27 10.07 -5.41
C THR A 162 -10.85 9.47 -4.06
N PRO A 163 -9.54 9.47 -3.73
CA PRO A 163 -9.07 8.91 -2.47
C PRO A 163 -9.76 9.55 -1.25
N ALA A 164 -10.06 10.85 -1.28
CA ALA A 164 -10.80 11.53 -0.22
C ALA A 164 -12.22 10.96 -0.08
N ARG A 165 -12.95 10.81 -1.19
CA ARG A 165 -14.32 10.23 -1.19
C ARG A 165 -14.34 8.79 -0.70
N SER A 166 -13.40 7.96 -1.14
CA SER A 166 -13.34 6.56 -0.68
C SER A 166 -13.03 6.45 0.81
N LEU A 167 -12.27 7.40 1.38
CA LEU A 167 -12.04 7.48 2.82
C LEU A 167 -13.34 7.86 3.55
N LEU A 168 -14.08 8.83 3.02
CA LEU A 168 -15.39 9.20 3.57
C LEU A 168 -16.38 8.02 3.52
N HIS A 169 -16.40 7.23 2.44
CA HIS A 169 -17.20 6.01 2.39
C HIS A 169 -16.81 5.02 3.50
N ALA A 170 -15.51 4.80 3.71
CA ALA A 170 -15.03 3.92 4.77
C ALA A 170 -15.44 4.40 6.18
N LEU A 171 -15.32 5.70 6.44
CA LEU A 171 -15.72 6.29 7.71
C LEU A 171 -17.24 6.24 7.92
N ALA A 172 -18.02 6.57 6.89
CA ALA A 172 -19.48 6.51 6.95
C ALA A 172 -19.98 5.07 7.15
N GLU A 173 -19.39 4.11 6.45
CA GLU A 173 -19.74 2.70 6.61
C GLU A 173 -19.37 2.18 8.01
N LEU A 174 -18.18 2.52 8.52
CA LEU A 174 -17.77 2.18 9.88
C LEU A 174 -18.71 2.80 10.91
N ALA A 175 -19.05 4.08 10.76
CA ALA A 175 -19.98 4.77 11.66
C ALA A 175 -21.37 4.13 11.63
N GLY A 176 -21.89 3.79 10.44
CA GLY A 176 -23.17 3.10 10.30
C GLY A 176 -23.17 1.72 10.98
N ARG A 177 -22.11 0.93 10.77
CA ARG A 177 -21.95 -0.38 11.44
C ARG A 177 -21.91 -0.24 12.96
N LEU A 178 -21.14 0.73 13.48
CA LEU A 178 -21.05 0.99 14.92
C LEU A 178 -22.38 1.48 15.50
N ALA A 179 -23.11 2.34 14.78
CA ALA A 179 -24.42 2.82 15.20
C ALA A 179 -25.44 1.68 15.30
N VAL A 180 -25.45 0.76 14.34
CA VAL A 180 -26.31 -0.44 14.38
C VAL A 180 -25.97 -1.32 15.57
N VAL A 181 -24.69 -1.59 15.83
CA VAL A 181 -24.25 -2.38 16.99
C VAL A 181 -24.65 -1.70 18.30
N ALA A 182 -24.45 -0.39 18.41
CA ALA A 182 -24.80 0.38 19.61
C ALA A 182 -26.33 0.40 19.85
N ALA A 183 -27.12 0.59 18.79
CA ALA A 183 -28.58 0.55 18.89
C ALA A 183 -29.08 -0.83 19.37
N VAL A 184 -28.55 -1.91 18.81
CA VAL A 184 -28.90 -3.27 19.24
C VAL A 184 -28.43 -3.53 20.66
N LEU A 185 -27.26 -3.05 21.08
CA LEU A 185 -26.78 -3.17 22.45
C LEU A 185 -27.72 -2.51 23.46
N VAL A 186 -28.28 -1.35 23.13
CA VAL A 186 -29.26 -0.64 23.98
C VAL A 186 -30.60 -1.38 24.03
N MET A 187 -31.06 -1.95 22.91
CA MET A 187 -32.35 -2.63 22.83
C MET A 187 -32.33 -4.06 23.39
N SER A 188 -31.24 -4.80 23.13
CA SER A 188 -31.06 -6.20 23.53
C SER A 188 -29.57 -6.55 23.60
N PRO A 189 -28.96 -6.49 24.80
CA PRO A 189 -27.54 -6.82 24.97
C PRO A 189 -27.16 -8.24 24.49
N LEU A 190 -28.09 -9.19 24.60
CA LEU A 190 -27.88 -10.57 24.12
C LEU A 190 -27.79 -10.64 22.60
N ALA A 191 -28.52 -9.80 21.86
CA ALA A 191 -28.47 -9.72 20.41
C ALA A 191 -27.28 -8.90 19.88
N ALA A 192 -26.61 -8.12 20.74
CA ALA A 192 -25.51 -7.25 20.33
C ALA A 192 -24.29 -8.02 19.83
N LEU A 193 -23.97 -9.16 20.45
CA LEU A 193 -22.82 -9.99 20.07
C LEU A 193 -22.92 -10.54 18.63
N PRO A 194 -24.01 -11.22 18.21
CA PRO A 194 -24.11 -11.69 16.83
C PRO A 194 -24.18 -10.53 15.82
N VAL A 195 -24.76 -9.39 16.18
CA VAL A 195 -24.78 -8.20 15.31
C VAL A 195 -23.38 -7.57 15.17
N ALA A 196 -22.62 -7.49 16.26
CA ALA A 196 -21.23 -7.04 16.22
C ALA A 196 -20.36 -7.97 15.37
N LEU A 197 -20.55 -9.29 15.50
CA LEU A 197 -19.86 -10.28 14.67
C LEU A 197 -20.21 -10.10 13.18
N ALA A 198 -21.50 -9.95 12.85
CA ALA A 198 -21.93 -9.68 11.48
C ALA A 198 -21.33 -8.35 10.95
N ALA A 199 -21.30 -7.30 11.77
CA ALA A 199 -20.70 -6.01 11.42
C ALA A 199 -19.19 -6.09 11.15
N VAL A 200 -18.48 -7.08 11.70
CA VAL A 200 -17.06 -7.33 11.41
C VAL A 200 -16.87 -8.24 10.20
N LEU A 201 -17.69 -9.29 10.06
CA LEU A 201 -17.53 -10.32 9.04
C LEU A 201 -18.10 -9.91 7.67
N LEU A 202 -19.14 -9.08 7.62
CA LEU A 202 -19.73 -8.65 6.36
C LEU A 202 -18.71 -7.83 5.54
N PRO A 203 -18.54 -8.12 4.24
CA PRO A 203 -17.57 -7.43 3.42
C PRO A 203 -17.90 -5.93 3.31
N PRO A 204 -16.89 -5.05 3.15
CA PRO A 204 -17.14 -3.64 2.91
C PRO A 204 -17.91 -3.39 1.61
N LEU A 205 -18.70 -2.31 1.58
CA LEU A 205 -19.49 -1.93 0.40
C LEU A 205 -18.61 -1.77 -0.85
N PRO A 206 -19.16 -1.94 -2.07
CA PRO A 206 -18.38 -1.87 -3.30
C PRO A 206 -17.58 -0.57 -3.49
N GLY A 207 -18.04 0.55 -2.94
CA GLY A 207 -17.39 1.86 -3.00
C GLY A 207 -16.42 2.15 -1.84
N THR A 208 -16.30 1.23 -0.88
CA THR A 208 -15.42 1.33 0.29
C THR A 208 -14.15 0.52 0.03
N PRO A 209 -12.94 1.07 0.30
CA PRO A 209 -11.72 0.30 0.12
C PRO A 209 -11.63 -0.87 1.10
N SER A 210 -11.16 -2.01 0.60
CA SER A 210 -11.01 -3.24 1.37
C SER A 210 -9.70 -3.94 1.04
N ALA A 211 -8.89 -4.17 2.08
CA ALA A 211 -7.66 -4.94 1.98
C ALA A 211 -7.89 -6.42 1.65
N GLY A 212 -9.15 -6.90 1.72
CA GLY A 212 -9.52 -8.27 1.35
C GLY A 212 -9.71 -8.50 -0.15
N ARG A 213 -9.75 -7.42 -0.96
CA ARG A 213 -9.83 -7.52 -2.43
C ARG A 213 -8.47 -7.69 -3.12
N CYS A 214 -7.39 -7.65 -2.36
CA CYS A 214 -6.02 -7.78 -2.87
C CYS A 214 -5.43 -9.14 -2.47
N LEU A 215 -4.64 -9.73 -3.36
CA LEU A 215 -3.89 -10.94 -3.08
C LEU A 215 -2.67 -10.60 -2.22
N ARG A 216 -2.41 -11.40 -1.18
CA ARG A 216 -1.24 -11.21 -0.29
C ARG A 216 -0.20 -12.32 -0.37
N ARG A 217 -0.43 -13.27 -1.28
CA ARG A 217 0.49 -14.36 -1.60
C ARG A 217 0.63 -14.42 -3.11
N PRO A 218 1.86 -14.62 -3.63
CA PRO A 218 2.05 -14.74 -5.07
C PRO A 218 1.33 -16.01 -5.58
N PRO A 219 0.63 -15.93 -6.72
CA PRO A 219 -0.07 -17.08 -7.30
C PRO A 219 0.89 -18.17 -7.80
N GLU A 220 2.10 -17.77 -8.22
CA GLU A 220 3.13 -18.67 -8.74
C GLU A 220 4.49 -18.45 -8.06
N ARG A 221 5.30 -19.52 -7.96
CA ARG A 221 6.67 -19.42 -7.47
C ARG A 221 7.49 -18.59 -8.47
N GLY A 222 7.99 -17.44 -8.02
CA GLY A 222 8.78 -16.51 -8.84
C GLY A 222 8.03 -15.23 -9.27
N ALA A 223 6.70 -15.18 -9.16
CA ALA A 223 5.93 -13.96 -9.47
C ALA A 223 6.35 -12.77 -8.58
N ALA A 224 6.80 -13.06 -7.35
CA ALA A 224 7.31 -12.09 -6.39
C ALA A 224 8.84 -11.86 -6.46
N ALA A 225 9.55 -12.41 -7.46
CA ALA A 225 10.99 -12.25 -7.57
C ALA A 225 11.38 -10.76 -7.73
N PRO A 226 12.31 -10.23 -6.91
CA PRO A 226 12.78 -8.86 -7.03
C PRO A 226 13.39 -8.60 -8.42
N PRO A 227 13.09 -7.44 -9.05
CA PRO A 227 13.68 -7.07 -10.33
C PRO A 227 15.17 -6.77 -10.17
N ALA A 228 15.97 -7.04 -11.20
CA ALA A 228 17.40 -6.73 -11.22
C ALA A 228 17.70 -5.24 -10.95
N LEU A 229 16.78 -4.35 -11.33
CA LEU A 229 16.83 -2.91 -11.05
C LEU A 229 17.05 -2.59 -9.57
N LEU A 230 16.53 -3.42 -8.65
CA LEU A 230 16.68 -3.23 -7.21
C LEU A 230 18.15 -3.41 -6.73
N ASN A 231 18.96 -4.14 -7.49
CA ASN A 231 20.39 -4.33 -7.20
C ASN A 231 21.24 -3.13 -7.64
N ARG A 232 20.72 -2.26 -8.52
CA ARG A 232 21.41 -1.06 -9.01
C ARG A 232 21.17 0.17 -8.13
N LEU A 233 20.19 0.11 -7.21
CA LEU A 233 19.93 1.20 -6.28
C LEU A 233 20.93 1.17 -5.13
N GLU A 234 21.58 2.30 -4.90
CA GLU A 234 22.44 2.51 -3.73
C GLU A 234 21.65 2.51 -2.43
N ARG A 235 22.32 2.20 -1.32
CA ARG A 235 21.70 2.26 0.02
C ARG A 235 21.52 3.73 0.41
N PRO A 236 20.28 4.16 0.74
CA PRO A 236 20.00 5.53 1.14
C PRO A 236 20.56 5.87 2.53
#